data_AF-A0A524LAY5-F1
#
_entry.id   AF-A0A524LAY5-F1
#
_cell.length_a   1.000
_cell.length_b   1.000
_cell.length_c   1.000
_cell.angle_alpha   90.00
_cell.angle_beta   90.00
_cell.angle_gamma   90.00
#
_symmetry.space_group_name_H-M   'P 1'
#
loop_
_entity.id
_entity.type
_entity.pdbx_description
1 polymer ?
#
loop_
_entity_poly.entity_id
_entity_poly.type
_entity_poly.pdbx_seq_one_letter_code
_entity_poly.pdbx_strand_id
1 'polypeptide(L)'
;MTDTNESIEPKKKRGRPKNENYLPWKEAREFMRSEMIPSRGKFFEWWKRNKPKAIPRFPYRVYTKEWESWNDFLGTDNKFNEKAGRSWRPLDEATVWTHKLKLGSQAQWMTWCKDNKEDLPEDIPARPDLVYDKWRTWNHWLGNKVVEAVEAKQDAQRNVIFYIIHEADVPGNVFTFGMEKGGVAGLKDRWEHEKFDVCKMFWYDPAKANVIKQIIDAFTTSYLDSNTQRIAPNIWEVVWHLQVHLETIINKPA
;
A
#
# COMPACT_ATOMS: atom_id res chain seq x y z
N MET A 1 16.76 -64.50 -32.56
CA MET A 1 16.66 -63.96 -31.18
C MET A 1 18.04 -63.48 -30.77
N THR A 2 18.31 -62.18 -30.90
CA THR A 2 19.38 -61.49 -30.19
C THR A 2 18.90 -60.06 -30.01
N ASP A 3 18.21 -59.84 -28.89
CA ASP A 3 17.85 -58.51 -28.40
C ASP A 3 19.13 -57.77 -27.98
N THR A 4 19.57 -56.82 -28.79
CA THR A 4 20.51 -55.79 -28.33
C THR A 4 19.69 -54.65 -27.75
N ASN A 5 19.45 -54.75 -26.45
CA ASN A 5 18.87 -53.69 -25.62
C ASN A 5 19.91 -52.57 -25.47
N GLU A 6 19.88 -51.61 -26.39
CA GLU A 6 20.77 -50.44 -26.37
C GLU A 6 20.29 -49.48 -25.28
N SER A 7 20.96 -49.51 -24.13
CA SER A 7 20.72 -48.58 -23.01
C SER A 7 20.95 -47.13 -23.45
N ILE A 8 19.86 -46.41 -23.70
CA ILE A 8 19.88 -44.96 -23.94
C ILE A 8 20.18 -44.27 -22.61
N GLU A 9 21.43 -43.87 -22.39
CA GLU A 9 21.78 -42.99 -21.28
C GLU A 9 21.00 -41.65 -21.37
N PRO A 10 20.43 -41.15 -20.26
CA PRO A 10 19.69 -39.90 -20.29
C PRO A 10 20.63 -38.73 -20.60
N LYS A 11 20.38 -38.05 -21.73
CA LYS A 11 21.10 -36.83 -22.13
C LYS A 11 21.11 -35.83 -20.97
N LYS A 12 22.28 -35.61 -20.35
CA LYS A 12 22.48 -34.57 -19.33
C LYS A 12 22.01 -33.23 -19.92
N LYS A 13 21.01 -32.59 -19.30
CA LYS A 13 20.53 -31.27 -19.69
C LYS A 13 21.68 -30.27 -19.54
N ARG A 14 22.40 -29.99 -20.63
CA ARG A 14 23.44 -28.96 -20.67
C ARG A 14 22.75 -27.62 -20.36
N GLY A 15 23.01 -27.08 -19.18
CA GLY A 15 22.60 -25.73 -18.82
C GLY A 15 23.09 -24.76 -19.89
N ARG A 16 22.28 -23.75 -20.20
CA ARG A 16 22.64 -22.71 -21.18
C ARG A 16 23.97 -22.08 -20.73
N PRO A 17 24.97 -21.93 -21.62
CA PRO A 17 26.27 -21.36 -21.24
C PRO A 17 26.08 -19.99 -20.57
N LYS A 18 26.84 -19.77 -19.49
CA LYS A 18 26.84 -18.51 -18.73
C LYS A 18 27.30 -17.40 -19.68
N ASN A 19 26.47 -16.38 -19.86
CA ASN A 19 26.89 -15.17 -20.57
C ASN A 19 28.04 -14.54 -19.76
N GLU A 20 29.16 -14.23 -20.40
CA GLU A 20 30.37 -13.66 -19.76
C GLU A 20 30.08 -12.33 -19.05
N ASN A 21 28.99 -11.65 -19.42
CA ASN A 21 28.58 -10.38 -18.83
C ASN A 21 27.78 -10.51 -17.52
N TYR A 22 27.49 -11.72 -17.03
CA TYR A 22 26.74 -11.89 -15.78
C TYR A 22 27.64 -11.84 -14.56
N LEU A 23 27.19 -11.11 -13.53
CA LEU A 23 27.88 -11.05 -12.24
C LEU A 23 28.10 -12.45 -11.67
N PRO A 24 29.22 -12.71 -10.96
CA PRO A 24 29.39 -13.87 -10.11
C PRO A 24 28.23 -14.04 -9.13
N TRP A 25 27.94 -15.28 -8.70
CA TRP A 25 26.79 -15.57 -7.82
C TRP A 25 26.73 -14.66 -6.60
N LYS A 26 27.86 -14.49 -5.90
CA LYS A 26 27.95 -13.69 -4.68
C LYS A 26 27.58 -12.23 -4.93
N GLU A 27 28.16 -11.63 -5.96
CA GLU A 27 27.89 -10.23 -6.35
C GLU A 27 26.45 -10.05 -6.86
N ALA A 28 25.94 -11.00 -7.65
CA ALA A 28 24.56 -10.98 -8.11
C ALA A 28 23.58 -11.06 -6.94
N ARG A 29 23.85 -11.92 -5.95
CA ARG A 29 23.03 -12.07 -4.74
C ARG A 29 23.08 -10.80 -3.88
N GLU A 30 24.25 -10.21 -3.67
CA GLU A 30 24.39 -8.95 -2.93
C GLU A 30 23.66 -7.79 -3.62
N PHE A 31 23.79 -7.67 -4.94
CA PHE A 31 23.09 -6.68 -5.75
C PHE A 31 21.56 -6.87 -5.69
N MET A 32 21.08 -8.10 -5.82
CA MET A 32 19.64 -8.37 -5.78
C MET A 32 19.05 -8.13 -4.40
N ARG A 33 19.82 -8.37 -3.34
CA ARG A 33 19.45 -8.04 -1.95
C ARG A 33 19.40 -6.54 -1.71
N SER A 34 20.30 -5.75 -2.31
CA SER A 34 20.23 -4.29 -2.21
C SER A 34 19.01 -3.71 -2.92
N GLU A 35 18.47 -4.41 -3.92
CA GLU A 35 17.23 -4.01 -4.59
C GLU A 35 15.96 -4.29 -3.76
N MET A 36 16.03 -5.05 -2.66
CA MET A 36 14.90 -5.35 -1.74
C MET A 36 13.60 -5.77 -2.46
N ILE A 37 13.73 -6.56 -3.53
CA ILE A 37 12.59 -6.97 -4.33
C ILE A 37 11.75 -7.98 -3.54
N PRO A 38 10.43 -7.75 -3.39
CA PRO A 38 9.63 -8.44 -2.38
C PRO A 38 9.31 -9.90 -2.73
N SER A 39 9.26 -10.24 -4.02
CA SER A 39 8.85 -11.57 -4.46
C SER A 39 9.40 -11.93 -5.83
N ARG A 40 9.33 -13.22 -6.18
CA ARG A 40 9.62 -13.72 -7.52
C ARG A 40 8.80 -13.02 -8.61
N GLY A 41 7.51 -12.78 -8.36
CA GLY A 41 6.63 -12.09 -9.31
C GLY A 41 7.14 -10.68 -9.59
N LYS A 42 7.38 -9.91 -8.53
CA LYS A 42 7.91 -8.55 -8.60
C LYS A 42 9.32 -8.49 -9.16
N PHE A 43 10.14 -9.53 -8.99
CA PHE A 43 11.42 -9.65 -9.67
C PHE A 43 11.27 -9.64 -11.19
N PHE A 44 10.30 -10.38 -11.75
CA PHE A 44 10.11 -10.38 -13.20
C PHE A 44 9.60 -9.05 -13.73
N GLU A 45 8.73 -8.37 -12.98
CA GLU A 45 8.28 -7.00 -13.30
C GLU A 45 9.46 -6.03 -13.30
N TRP A 46 10.24 -6.04 -12.22
CA TRP A 46 11.45 -5.23 -12.07
C TRP A 46 12.46 -5.53 -13.19
N TRP A 47 12.69 -6.80 -13.52
CA TRP A 47 13.63 -7.18 -14.58
C TRP A 47 13.15 -6.71 -15.95
N LYS A 48 11.84 -6.81 -16.23
CA LYS A 48 11.25 -6.34 -17.50
C LYS A 48 11.43 -4.84 -17.67
N ARG A 49 11.30 -4.07 -16.57
CA ARG A 49 11.45 -2.61 -16.55
C ARG A 49 12.91 -2.17 -16.69
N ASN A 50 13.81 -2.76 -15.93
CA ASN A 50 15.21 -2.30 -15.84
C ASN A 50 16.15 -2.98 -16.86
N LYS A 51 15.82 -4.21 -17.30
CA LYS A 51 16.63 -5.05 -18.19
C LYS A 51 18.14 -5.01 -17.85
N PRO A 52 18.52 -5.32 -16.60
CA PRO A 52 19.91 -5.26 -16.18
C PRO A 52 20.76 -6.22 -17.02
N LYS A 53 21.80 -5.70 -17.68
CA LYS A 53 22.72 -6.54 -18.49
C LYS A 53 23.45 -7.58 -17.63
N ALA A 54 23.76 -7.21 -16.39
CA ALA A 54 24.59 -7.97 -15.47
C ALA A 54 23.81 -9.04 -14.67
N ILE A 55 22.47 -9.00 -14.68
CA ILE A 55 21.60 -9.94 -13.96
C ILE A 55 20.74 -10.73 -14.96
N PRO A 56 20.83 -12.08 -14.97
CA PRO A 56 20.02 -12.90 -15.85
C PRO A 56 18.52 -12.82 -15.53
N ARG A 57 17.66 -12.92 -16.55
CA ARG A 57 16.20 -13.01 -16.39
C ARG A 57 15.77 -14.24 -15.57
N PHE A 58 16.51 -15.33 -15.68
CA PHE A 58 16.24 -16.59 -14.99
C PHE A 58 17.49 -17.02 -14.21
N PRO A 59 17.76 -16.40 -13.05
CA PRO A 59 18.99 -16.65 -12.28
C PRO A 59 19.19 -18.11 -11.89
N TYR A 60 18.11 -18.81 -11.53
CA TYR A 60 18.11 -20.26 -11.23
C TYR A 60 18.57 -21.16 -12.38
N ARG A 61 18.61 -20.66 -13.63
CA ARG A 61 19.15 -21.40 -14.80
C ARG A 61 20.61 -21.11 -15.08
N VAL A 62 21.16 -20.05 -14.49
CA VAL A 62 22.55 -19.59 -14.70
C VAL A 62 23.41 -19.97 -13.51
N TYR A 63 22.92 -19.75 -12.30
CA TYR A 63 23.60 -20.07 -11.04
C TYR A 63 23.17 -21.44 -10.53
N THR A 64 23.10 -22.44 -11.41
CA THR A 64 22.46 -23.74 -11.08
C THR A 64 23.15 -24.49 -9.94
N LYS A 65 24.44 -24.21 -9.67
CA LYS A 65 25.20 -24.89 -8.61
C LYS A 65 25.02 -24.22 -7.25
N GLU A 66 24.83 -22.91 -7.26
CA GLU A 66 24.76 -22.07 -6.06
C GLU A 66 23.33 -21.68 -5.69
N TRP A 67 22.38 -21.89 -6.60
CA TRP A 67 20.98 -21.53 -6.41
C TRP A 67 20.30 -22.46 -5.40
N GLU A 68 19.88 -21.90 -4.28
CA GLU A 68 19.06 -22.59 -3.29
C GLU A 68 17.58 -22.30 -3.50
N SER A 69 17.20 -21.02 -3.42
CA SER A 69 15.81 -20.60 -3.52
C SER A 69 15.70 -19.12 -3.92
N TRP A 70 14.47 -18.70 -4.28
CA TRP A 70 14.19 -17.28 -4.50
C TRP A 70 14.38 -16.44 -3.23
N ASN A 71 14.05 -17.00 -2.07
CA ASN A 71 14.20 -16.30 -0.79
C ASN A 71 15.68 -16.06 -0.48
N ASP A 72 16.54 -17.05 -0.74
CA ASP A 72 17.99 -16.87 -0.60
C ASP A 72 18.51 -15.78 -1.55
N PHE A 73 18.15 -15.87 -2.83
CA PHE A 73 18.66 -14.95 -3.85
C PHE A 73 18.25 -13.50 -3.64
N LEU A 74 16.99 -13.27 -3.23
CA LEU A 74 16.47 -11.93 -2.94
C LEU A 74 16.78 -11.48 -1.50
N GLY A 75 17.23 -12.40 -0.62
CA GLY A 75 17.44 -12.15 0.81
C GLY A 75 16.16 -11.82 1.56
N THR A 76 15.04 -12.41 1.14
CA THR A 76 13.72 -12.13 1.71
C THR A 76 13.36 -13.17 2.76
N ASP A 77 13.64 -12.84 4.02
CA ASP A 77 13.06 -13.49 5.19
C ASP A 77 11.58 -13.03 5.34
N ASN A 78 10.77 -13.19 4.28
CA ASN A 78 9.30 -13.00 4.21
C ASN A 78 8.63 -11.79 4.92
N LYS A 79 9.37 -10.78 5.39
CA LYS A 79 8.79 -9.53 5.91
C LYS A 79 8.35 -8.59 4.79
N PHE A 80 8.95 -8.70 3.59
CA PHE A 80 8.57 -7.89 2.41
C PHE A 80 7.71 -8.64 1.41
N ASN A 81 7.45 -9.93 1.62
CA ASN A 81 6.58 -10.69 0.74
C ASN A 81 5.14 -10.18 0.89
N GLU A 82 4.38 -10.21 -0.20
CA GLU A 82 2.92 -10.16 -0.17
C GLU A 82 2.45 -11.42 0.56
N LYS A 83 2.44 -11.39 1.90
CA LYS A 83 1.70 -12.41 2.63
C LYS A 83 0.25 -12.29 2.17
N ALA A 84 -0.35 -13.41 1.78
CA ALA A 84 -1.79 -13.45 1.53
C ALA A 84 -2.52 -12.82 2.72
N GLY A 85 -3.27 -11.74 2.49
CA GLY A 85 -3.99 -11.00 3.52
C GLY A 85 -3.31 -9.74 4.07
N ARG A 86 -2.11 -9.35 3.62
CA ARG A 86 -1.52 -8.06 4.01
C ARG A 86 -2.14 -6.92 3.20
N SER A 87 -2.83 -6.01 3.88
CA SER A 87 -3.33 -4.77 3.28
C SER A 87 -2.28 -3.67 3.39
N TRP A 88 -1.78 -3.21 2.25
CA TRP A 88 -0.90 -2.03 2.20
C TRP A 88 -1.71 -0.77 2.52
N ARG A 89 -1.08 0.16 3.23
CA ARG A 89 -1.63 1.50 3.43
C ARG A 89 -1.94 2.14 2.07
N PRO A 90 -3.03 2.91 1.91
CA PRO A 90 -3.27 3.64 0.68
C PRO A 90 -2.05 4.48 0.25
N LEU A 91 -1.74 4.49 -1.05
CA LEU A 91 -0.53 5.13 -1.60
C LEU A 91 -0.35 6.56 -1.10
N ASP A 92 -1.43 7.34 -1.09
CA ASP A 92 -1.41 8.75 -0.73
C ASP A 92 -1.14 8.96 0.78
N GLU A 93 -1.73 8.13 1.65
CA GLU A 93 -1.44 8.13 3.09
C GLU A 93 0.00 7.70 3.37
N ALA A 94 0.47 6.67 2.67
CA ALA A 94 1.84 6.19 2.79
C ALA A 94 2.84 7.26 2.31
N THR A 95 2.50 8.00 1.27
CA THR A 95 3.31 9.12 0.73
C THR A 95 3.42 10.27 1.74
N VAL A 96 2.34 10.63 2.44
CA VAL A 96 2.42 11.66 3.50
C VAL A 96 3.27 11.19 4.68
N TRP A 97 3.21 9.91 5.02
CA TRP A 97 4.07 9.36 6.06
C TRP A 97 5.55 9.44 5.66
N THR A 98 5.90 9.05 4.43
CA THR A 98 7.30 9.07 3.95
C THR A 98 7.88 10.48 3.86
N HIS A 99 7.05 11.50 3.58
CA HIS A 99 7.51 12.90 3.58
C HIS A 99 8.01 13.36 4.95
N LYS A 100 7.55 12.75 6.05
CA LYS A 100 8.04 13.05 7.41
C LYS A 100 9.51 12.71 7.59
N LEU A 101 10.01 11.71 6.86
CA LEU A 101 11.40 11.27 6.92
C LEU A 101 12.37 12.22 6.19
N LYS A 102 11.86 13.12 5.33
CA LYS A 102 12.63 14.12 4.58
C LYS A 102 13.82 13.52 3.79
N LEU A 103 13.62 12.33 3.24
CA LEU A 103 14.62 11.64 2.42
C LEU A 103 14.65 12.23 1.01
N GLY A 104 15.84 12.43 0.44
CA GLY A 104 16.02 13.17 -0.82
C GLY A 104 16.09 12.29 -2.07
N SER A 105 16.37 11.00 -1.94
CA SER A 105 16.55 10.12 -3.10
C SER A 105 16.12 8.68 -2.84
N GLN A 106 15.87 7.93 -3.93
CA GLN A 106 15.62 6.49 -3.88
C GLN A 106 16.76 5.76 -3.14
N ALA A 107 18.02 6.11 -3.42
CA ALA A 107 19.16 5.48 -2.76
C ALA A 107 19.12 5.69 -1.24
N GLN A 108 18.81 6.91 -0.78
CA GLN A 108 18.66 7.21 0.64
C GLN A 108 17.49 6.44 1.27
N TRP A 109 16.36 6.33 0.58
CA TRP A 109 15.23 5.51 1.01
C TRP A 109 15.61 4.04 1.18
N MET A 110 16.30 3.47 0.19
CA MET A 110 16.70 2.06 0.23
C MET A 110 17.67 1.78 1.37
N THR A 111 18.63 2.67 1.61
CA THR A 111 19.54 2.58 2.77
C THR A 111 18.77 2.74 4.08
N TRP A 112 17.88 3.73 4.17
CA TRP A 112 17.08 3.98 5.37
C TRP A 112 16.21 2.76 5.75
N CYS A 113 15.52 2.15 4.79
CA CYS A 113 14.72 0.94 5.02
C CYS A 113 15.58 -0.27 5.43
N LYS A 114 16.85 -0.33 4.99
CA LYS A 114 17.77 -1.40 5.36
C LYS A 114 18.26 -1.26 6.80
N ASP A 115 18.54 -0.03 7.22
CA ASP A 115 19.10 0.27 8.54
C ASP A 115 18.01 0.38 9.62
N ASN A 116 16.82 0.88 9.26
CA ASN A 116 15.71 1.14 10.18
C ASN A 116 14.53 0.19 9.93
N LYS A 117 14.83 -1.11 9.84
CA LYS A 117 13.81 -2.16 9.57
C LYS A 117 12.70 -2.23 10.63
N GLU A 118 13.00 -1.82 11.85
CA GLU A 118 12.06 -1.83 12.98
C GLU A 118 11.15 -0.59 12.96
N ASP A 119 11.65 0.53 12.45
CA ASP A 119 10.88 1.78 12.34
C ASP A 119 10.02 1.85 11.07
N LEU A 120 10.24 0.95 10.11
CA LEU A 120 9.41 0.84 8.91
C LEU A 120 8.07 0.17 9.29
N PRO A 121 6.93 0.87 9.15
CA PRO A 121 5.63 0.30 9.44
C PRO A 121 5.34 -0.93 8.57
N GLU A 122 4.71 -1.96 9.16
CA GLU A 122 4.43 -3.21 8.44
C GLU A 122 3.48 -3.06 7.25
N ASP A 123 2.70 -1.98 7.23
CA ASP A 123 1.74 -1.61 6.20
C ASP A 123 2.34 -0.68 5.12
N ILE A 124 3.65 -0.39 5.18
CA ILE A 124 4.36 0.40 4.16
C ILE A 124 5.39 -0.48 3.44
N PRO A 125 5.31 -0.60 2.10
CA PRO A 125 6.24 -1.41 1.36
C PRO A 125 7.60 -0.71 1.20
N ALA A 126 8.70 -1.45 1.32
CA ALA A 126 10.04 -0.95 1.00
C ALA A 126 10.24 -0.65 -0.50
N ARG A 127 9.47 -1.34 -1.37
CA ARG A 127 9.43 -1.14 -2.82
C ARG A 127 8.04 -0.69 -3.29
N PRO A 128 7.63 0.54 -2.96
CA PRO A 128 6.31 1.06 -3.30
C PRO A 128 6.08 1.11 -4.82
N ASP A 129 7.15 1.29 -5.60
CA ASP A 129 7.19 1.29 -7.06
C ASP A 129 6.89 -0.05 -7.73
N LEU A 130 6.87 -1.13 -6.94
CA LEU A 130 6.48 -2.47 -7.37
C LEU A 130 5.17 -2.91 -6.74
N VAL A 131 4.67 -2.22 -5.72
CA VAL A 131 3.50 -2.62 -4.94
C VAL A 131 2.26 -1.83 -5.33
N TYR A 132 2.36 -0.51 -5.49
CA TYR A 132 1.21 0.33 -5.80
C TYR A 132 0.96 0.43 -7.30
N ASP A 133 -0.27 0.11 -7.73
CA ASP A 133 -0.68 0.24 -9.13
C ASP A 133 -0.72 1.69 -9.61
N LYS A 134 -1.08 2.63 -8.72
CA LYS A 134 -1.14 4.08 -9.01
C LYS A 134 0.19 4.81 -8.74
N TRP A 135 1.31 4.07 -8.69
CA TRP A 135 2.63 4.64 -8.47
C TRP A 135 2.99 5.69 -9.52
N ARG A 136 3.50 6.85 -9.08
CA ARG A 136 3.94 7.96 -9.95
C ARG A 136 5.44 7.98 -10.13
N THR A 137 6.15 8.55 -9.15
CA THR A 137 7.60 8.71 -9.18
C THR A 137 8.18 8.64 -7.77
N TRP A 138 9.48 8.39 -7.67
CA TRP A 138 10.20 8.47 -6.40
C TRP A 138 10.19 9.88 -5.81
N ASN A 139 10.16 10.92 -6.65
CA ASN A 139 10.09 12.30 -6.17
C ASN A 139 8.75 12.58 -5.48
N HIS A 140 7.66 12.05 -6.05
CA HIS A 140 6.33 12.12 -5.45
C HIS A 140 6.29 11.40 -4.09
N TRP A 141 6.77 10.16 -4.06
CA TRP A 141 6.82 9.35 -2.84
C TRP A 141 7.64 9.97 -1.72
N LEU A 142 8.78 10.57 -2.05
CA LEU A 142 9.70 11.13 -1.06
C LEU A 142 9.40 12.59 -0.71
N GLY A 143 8.67 13.30 -1.55
CA GLY A 143 8.35 14.72 -1.34
C GLY A 143 9.58 15.62 -1.45
N ASN A 144 10.58 15.19 -2.22
CA ASN A 144 11.87 15.89 -2.35
C ASN A 144 11.76 17.18 -3.19
N LYS A 145 10.62 17.41 -3.86
CA LYS A 145 10.28 18.65 -4.56
C LYS A 145 9.06 19.28 -3.90
N VAL A 146 9.07 20.61 -3.79
CA VAL A 146 7.97 21.36 -3.17
C VAL A 146 6.63 21.10 -3.86
N VAL A 147 6.61 21.07 -5.20
CA VAL A 147 5.40 20.80 -5.98
C VAL A 147 4.82 19.43 -5.67
N GLU A 148 5.67 18.39 -5.69
CA GLU A 148 5.31 17.01 -5.37
C GLU A 148 4.79 16.86 -3.94
N ALA A 149 5.41 17.57 -2.99
CA ALA A 149 4.99 17.58 -1.59
C ALA A 149 3.63 18.25 -1.38
N VAL A 150 3.32 19.29 -2.16
CA VAL A 150 2.00 19.95 -2.12
C VAL A 150 0.95 19.05 -2.75
N GLU A 151 1.23 18.45 -3.92
CA GLU A 151 0.31 17.54 -4.60
C GLU A 151 0.00 16.29 -3.77
N ALA A 152 1.02 15.66 -3.17
CA ALA A 152 0.79 14.50 -2.30
C ALA A 152 -0.06 14.86 -1.06
N LYS A 153 0.10 16.07 -0.51
CA LYS A 153 -0.76 16.55 0.58
C LYS A 153 -2.19 16.78 0.10
N GLN A 154 -2.40 17.28 -1.11
CA GLN A 154 -3.73 17.41 -1.70
C GLN A 154 -4.37 16.05 -1.97
N ASP A 155 -3.60 15.11 -2.52
CA ASP A 155 -4.04 13.74 -2.77
C ASP A 155 -4.36 13.00 -1.44
N ALA A 156 -3.58 13.22 -0.38
CA ALA A 156 -3.91 12.70 0.94
C ALA A 156 -5.04 13.47 1.66
N GLN A 157 -5.23 14.76 1.38
CA GLN A 157 -6.38 15.51 1.89
C GLN A 157 -7.68 15.03 1.27
N ARG A 158 -7.65 14.55 0.01
CA ARG A 158 -8.75 13.79 -0.57
C ARG A 158 -9.06 12.51 0.21
N ASN A 159 -8.13 12.00 1.02
CA ASN A 159 -8.35 10.85 1.89
C ASN A 159 -8.87 11.21 3.28
N VAL A 160 -9.02 12.49 3.65
CA VAL A 160 -9.80 12.84 4.82
C VAL A 160 -11.20 12.32 4.58
N ILE A 161 -11.77 11.63 5.56
CA ILE A 161 -13.12 11.11 5.43
C ILE A 161 -14.06 11.91 6.32
N PHE A 162 -15.26 12.16 5.80
CA PHE A 162 -16.40 12.57 6.60
C PHE A 162 -17.20 11.31 6.93
N TYR A 163 -17.39 11.02 8.21
CA TYR A 163 -18.06 9.81 8.68
C TYR A 163 -19.35 10.15 9.43
N ILE A 164 -20.28 9.21 9.34
CA ILE A 164 -21.53 9.16 10.10
C ILE A 164 -21.54 7.80 10.78
N ILE A 165 -21.51 7.80 12.11
CA ILE A 165 -21.51 6.57 12.92
C ILE A 165 -22.63 6.62 13.96
N HIS A 166 -23.01 5.43 14.43
CA HIS A 166 -23.90 5.22 15.56
C HIS A 166 -23.11 4.52 16.67
N GLU A 167 -23.07 5.11 17.84
CA GLU A 167 -22.36 4.54 19.00
C GLU A 167 -23.27 3.55 19.75
N ALA A 168 -22.72 2.48 20.32
CA ALA A 168 -23.52 1.41 20.91
C ALA A 168 -24.40 1.88 22.10
N ASP A 169 -23.96 2.88 22.85
CA ASP A 169 -24.61 3.33 24.09
C ASP A 169 -25.51 4.56 23.92
N VAL A 170 -25.84 4.96 22.67
CA VAL A 170 -26.71 6.11 22.40
C VAL A 170 -28.05 5.71 21.77
N PRO A 171 -29.11 6.52 21.93
CA PRO A 171 -30.40 6.25 21.28
C PRO A 171 -30.28 6.09 19.75
N GLY A 172 -31.17 5.29 19.15
CA GLY A 172 -31.11 4.93 17.71
C GLY A 172 -31.26 6.10 16.72
N ASN A 173 -31.66 7.28 17.20
CA ASN A 173 -31.78 8.52 16.42
C ASN A 173 -30.64 9.52 16.70
N VAL A 174 -29.65 9.16 17.52
CA VAL A 174 -28.47 9.98 17.82
C VAL A 174 -27.30 9.47 17.00
N PHE A 175 -26.70 10.36 16.20
CA PHE A 175 -25.58 10.00 15.34
C PHE A 175 -24.41 10.94 15.57
N THR A 176 -23.20 10.39 15.43
CA THR A 176 -21.96 11.13 15.54
C THR A 176 -21.47 11.49 14.13
N PHE A 177 -21.29 12.78 13.90
CA PHE A 177 -20.77 13.33 12.65
C PHE A 177 -19.35 13.85 12.90
N GLY A 178 -18.40 13.44 12.07
CA GLY A 178 -17.02 13.85 12.27
C GLY A 178 -16.15 13.71 11.04
N MET A 179 -14.92 14.19 11.18
CA MET A 179 -13.88 14.08 10.17
C MET A 179 -12.74 13.24 10.72
N GLU A 180 -12.26 12.28 9.94
CA GLU A 180 -11.07 11.51 10.28
C GLU A 180 -9.93 11.88 9.34
N LYS A 181 -8.86 12.44 9.93
CA LYS A 181 -7.67 12.88 9.19
C LYS A 181 -6.78 11.72 8.77
N GLY A 182 -6.87 10.59 9.48
CA GLY A 182 -6.21 9.33 9.13
C GLY A 182 -6.95 8.51 8.07
N GLY A 183 -7.97 9.08 7.43
CA GLY A 183 -8.75 8.41 6.40
C GLY A 183 -9.48 7.16 6.89
N VAL A 184 -9.64 6.19 5.99
CA VAL A 184 -10.33 4.93 6.31
C VAL A 184 -9.55 4.10 7.32
N ALA A 185 -8.22 4.12 7.26
CA ALA A 185 -7.36 3.39 8.18
C ALA A 185 -7.49 3.91 9.61
N GLY A 186 -7.47 5.23 9.80
CA GLY A 186 -7.65 5.84 11.12
C GLY A 186 -9.02 5.53 11.74
N LEU A 187 -10.08 5.53 10.93
CA LEU A 187 -11.41 5.18 11.42
C LEU A 187 -11.51 3.69 11.78
N LYS A 188 -10.83 2.82 11.02
CA LYS A 188 -10.77 1.39 11.31
C LYS A 188 -10.07 1.11 12.64
N ASP A 189 -8.94 1.76 12.90
CA ASP A 189 -8.22 1.67 14.17
C ASP A 189 -9.14 2.05 15.35
N ARG A 190 -9.86 3.18 15.21
CA ARG A 190 -10.83 3.60 16.23
C ARG A 190 -11.97 2.60 16.41
N TRP A 191 -12.48 2.04 15.31
CA TRP A 191 -13.52 1.00 15.35
C TRP A 191 -13.07 -0.26 16.08
N GLU A 192 -11.79 -0.64 16.00
CA GLU A 192 -11.25 -1.80 16.71
C GLU A 192 -11.34 -1.65 18.23
N HIS A 193 -11.28 -0.41 18.74
CA HIS A 193 -11.36 -0.07 20.16
C HIS A 193 -12.78 0.28 20.64
N GLU A 194 -13.51 1.11 19.89
CA GLU A 194 -14.78 1.71 20.31
C GLU A 194 -16.02 0.92 19.84
N LYS A 195 -15.89 0.04 18.83
CA LYS A 195 -16.95 -0.86 18.35
C LYS A 195 -18.28 -0.16 17.99
N PHE A 196 -18.22 0.98 17.31
CA PHE A 196 -19.39 1.68 16.77
C PHE A 196 -19.88 1.11 15.43
N ASP A 197 -21.12 1.42 15.06
CA ASP A 197 -21.69 1.08 13.76
C ASP A 197 -21.47 2.21 12.75
N VAL A 198 -20.91 1.87 11.58
CA VAL A 198 -20.65 2.84 10.52
C VAL A 198 -21.86 2.95 9.60
N CYS A 199 -22.60 4.05 9.68
CA CYS A 199 -23.75 4.31 8.81
C CYS A 199 -23.31 4.66 7.39
N LYS A 200 -22.41 5.66 7.26
CA LYS A 200 -21.88 6.08 5.95
C LYS A 200 -20.56 6.82 6.07
N MET A 201 -19.76 6.73 5.01
CA MET A 201 -18.48 7.42 4.87
C MET A 201 -18.39 8.09 3.51
N PHE A 202 -17.78 9.26 3.49
CA PHE A 202 -17.57 10.08 2.29
C PHE A 202 -16.14 10.60 2.26
N TRP A 203 -15.61 10.83 1.07
CA TRP A 203 -14.39 11.63 0.93
C TRP A 203 -14.72 13.09 1.28
N TYR A 204 -13.91 13.67 2.16
CA TYR A 204 -14.07 15.04 2.59
C TYR A 204 -13.39 15.99 1.59
N ASP A 205 -14.18 16.94 1.10
CA ASP A 205 -13.70 18.03 0.26
C ASP A 205 -13.81 19.35 1.05
N PRO A 206 -12.68 20.01 1.38
CA PRO A 206 -12.69 21.30 2.08
C PRO A 206 -13.51 22.37 1.36
N ALA A 207 -13.61 22.34 0.02
CA ALA A 207 -14.41 23.29 -0.73
C ALA A 207 -15.92 23.15 -0.46
N LYS A 208 -16.35 21.98 0.00
CA LYS A 208 -17.75 21.65 0.29
C LYS A 208 -18.08 21.74 1.78
N ALA A 209 -17.16 22.18 2.63
CA ALA A 209 -17.35 22.25 4.08
C ALA A 209 -18.61 23.05 4.49
N ASN A 210 -18.87 24.18 3.82
CA ASN A 210 -20.06 24.99 4.08
C ASN A 210 -21.36 24.29 3.70
N VAL A 211 -21.35 23.56 2.57
CA VAL A 211 -22.51 22.78 2.09
C VAL A 211 -22.81 21.64 3.06
N ILE A 212 -21.77 20.92 3.51
CA ILE A 212 -21.90 19.87 4.53
C ILE A 212 -22.53 20.44 5.80
N LYS A 213 -22.01 21.56 6.30
CA LYS A 213 -22.55 22.21 7.51
C LYS A 213 -24.02 22.59 7.34
N GLN A 214 -24.38 23.21 6.22
CA GLN A 214 -25.77 23.61 5.93
C GLN A 214 -26.73 22.42 5.90
N ILE A 215 -26.34 21.31 5.27
CA ILE A 215 -27.15 20.09 5.21
C ILE A 215 -27.34 19.53 6.62
N ILE A 216 -26.27 19.37 7.39
CA ILE A 216 -26.39 18.80 8.74
C ILE A 216 -27.24 19.73 9.62
N ASP A 217 -27.03 21.05 9.56
CA ASP A 217 -27.81 22.02 10.34
C ASP A 217 -29.30 22.06 9.94
N ALA A 218 -29.64 21.76 8.69
CA ALA A 218 -31.03 21.77 8.21
C ALA A 218 -31.82 20.52 8.65
N PHE A 219 -31.16 19.37 8.74
CA PHE A 219 -31.82 18.07 8.94
C PHE A 219 -31.56 17.44 10.31
N THR A 220 -30.75 18.08 11.16
CA THR A 220 -30.42 17.58 12.51
C THR A 220 -30.52 18.69 13.56
N THR A 221 -30.60 18.30 14.83
CA THR A 221 -30.60 19.27 15.94
C THR A 221 -29.25 19.97 16.10
N SER A 222 -29.15 20.98 16.96
CA SER A 222 -27.85 21.44 17.45
C SER A 222 -27.05 20.30 18.08
N TYR A 223 -25.74 20.47 18.19
CA TYR A 223 -24.88 19.53 18.89
C TYR A 223 -25.33 19.35 20.34
N LEU A 224 -25.25 18.11 20.82
CA LEU A 224 -25.37 17.76 22.22
C LEU A 224 -24.07 18.10 22.98
N ASP A 225 -24.02 17.78 24.26
CA ASP A 225 -22.89 18.10 25.17
C ASP A 225 -21.51 17.61 24.65
N SER A 226 -21.49 16.61 23.77
CA SER A 226 -20.28 16.03 23.17
C SER A 226 -19.72 16.78 21.97
N ASN A 227 -20.36 17.86 21.48
CA ASN A 227 -19.97 18.64 20.28
C ASN A 227 -19.80 17.84 18.97
N THR A 228 -20.16 16.56 18.96
CA THR A 228 -20.03 15.66 17.80
C THR A 228 -21.31 14.88 17.51
N GLN A 229 -22.18 14.72 18.53
CA GLN A 229 -23.45 14.03 18.40
C GLN A 229 -24.60 15.00 18.11
N ARG A 230 -25.50 14.58 17.22
CA ARG A 230 -26.72 15.31 16.85
C ARG A 230 -27.88 14.31 16.73
N ILE A 231 -29.09 14.77 17.01
CA ILE A 231 -30.29 13.98 16.76
C ILE A 231 -30.67 14.15 15.30
N ALA A 232 -30.76 13.04 14.56
CA ALA A 232 -31.21 13.00 13.18
C ALA A 232 -32.51 12.17 13.11
N PRO A 233 -33.68 12.80 12.93
CA PRO A 233 -34.96 12.09 12.81
C PRO A 233 -34.99 11.10 11.65
N ASN A 234 -34.33 11.43 10.55
CA ASN A 234 -34.15 10.57 9.39
C ASN A 234 -32.72 10.66 8.87
N ILE A 235 -31.85 9.76 9.33
CA ILE A 235 -30.45 9.75 8.92
C ILE A 235 -30.27 9.51 7.42
N TRP A 236 -31.19 8.77 6.78
CA TRP A 236 -31.11 8.47 5.36
C TRP A 236 -31.37 9.69 4.46
N GLU A 237 -32.17 10.65 4.93
CA GLU A 237 -32.36 11.93 4.24
C GLU A 237 -31.08 12.77 4.25
N VAL A 238 -30.41 12.83 5.41
CA VAL A 238 -29.08 13.46 5.55
C VAL A 238 -28.07 12.80 4.61
N VAL A 239 -28.01 11.46 4.64
CA VAL A 239 -27.11 10.68 3.78
C VAL A 239 -27.39 10.94 2.31
N TRP A 240 -28.66 10.97 1.89
CA TRP A 240 -29.04 11.24 0.51
C TRP A 240 -28.55 12.61 0.02
N HIS A 241 -28.78 13.67 0.80
CA HIS A 241 -28.30 15.01 0.46
C HIS A 241 -26.77 15.07 0.39
N LEU A 242 -26.07 14.41 1.32
CA LEU A 242 -24.61 14.35 1.30
C LEU A 242 -24.10 13.57 0.08
N GLN A 243 -24.77 12.50 -0.34
CA GLN A 243 -24.41 11.70 -1.53
C GLN A 243 -24.49 12.49 -2.85
N VAL A 244 -25.37 13.50 -2.93
CA VAL A 244 -25.45 14.38 -4.10
C VAL A 244 -24.20 15.25 -4.22
N HIS A 245 -23.58 15.63 -3.10
CA HIS A 245 -22.47 16.56 -3.07
C HIS A 245 -21.11 15.90 -2.85
N LEU A 246 -21.05 14.75 -2.17
CA LEU A 246 -19.81 14.09 -1.77
C LEU A 246 -19.68 12.72 -2.43
N GLU A 247 -18.44 12.35 -2.74
CA GLU A 247 -18.14 11.01 -3.24
C GLU A 247 -18.22 9.99 -2.10
N THR A 248 -19.03 8.95 -2.29
CA THR A 248 -19.20 7.89 -1.29
C THR A 248 -18.04 6.93 -1.30
N ILE A 249 -17.59 6.55 -0.11
CA ILE A 249 -16.67 5.44 0.07
C ILE A 249 -17.50 4.16 0.08
N ILE A 250 -17.35 3.35 -0.97
CA ILE A 250 -18.05 2.07 -1.06
C ILE A 250 -17.38 1.11 -0.08
N ASN A 251 -18.03 0.84 1.05
CA ASN A 251 -17.77 -0.39 1.79
C ASN A 251 -18.09 -1.53 0.83
N LYS A 252 -17.06 -2.18 0.26
CA LYS A 252 -17.27 -3.51 -0.28
C LYS A 252 -17.77 -4.35 0.91
N PRO A 253 -18.98 -4.91 0.86
CA PRO A 253 -19.31 -5.98 1.79
C PRO A 253 -18.29 -7.09 1.52
N ALA A 254 -17.61 -7.52 2.59
CA ALA A 254 -16.89 -8.78 2.59
C ALA A 254 -17.88 -9.93 2.37
#